data_AF-A0A7S0YRG7-F1
#
_entry.id   AF-A0A7S0YRG7-F1
#
_cell.length_a   1.000
_cell.length_b   1.000
_cell.length_c   1.000
_cell.angle_alpha   90.00
_cell.angle_beta   90.00
_cell.angle_gamma   90.00
#
_symmetry.space_group_name_H-M   'P 1'
#
loop_
_entity.id
_entity.type
_entity.pdbx_description
1 polymer ?
#
loop_
_entity_poly.entity_id
_entity_poly.type
_entity_poly.pdbx_seq_one_letter_code
_entity_poly.pdbx_strand_id
1 'polypeptide(L)'
;EGGGRAGRSTDRSSRRDKDPALLHKSPYLNPINGIAAVKREEGERKKAEQRAEAPFRRRHLQMLRSMQEGSKKRLEEEEEAKRAREEERSKLKAKIGIENVASRLWSAVAEHAEIRERVERKMAEKKEHHKEKDEKEMTPEELEEARRKKEEAAARNKAMLERNQQYLEKLAEKRKQEDASYDEQRRKEEKMRSKLREKILEQVEKHRAEDPAQAGAAPGGLDKPL
;
A
#
# COMPACT_ATOMS: atom_id res chain seq x y z
N GLU A 1 87.32 -31.21 27.19
CA GLU A 1 87.35 -30.71 28.58
C GLU A 1 86.05 -31.12 29.26
N GLY A 2 86.14 -31.68 30.48
CA GLY A 2 85.04 -32.16 31.36
C GLY A 2 84.33 -33.42 30.86
N GLY A 3 84.59 -34.66 31.33
CA GLY A 3 84.79 -35.13 32.71
C GLY A 3 83.44 -35.58 33.26
N GLY A 4 83.17 -36.80 33.76
CA GLY A 4 83.91 -38.04 34.02
C GLY A 4 82.88 -39.06 34.56
N ARG A 5 83.07 -40.37 34.30
CA ARG A 5 83.35 -41.46 35.28
C ARG A 5 82.20 -41.76 36.28
N ALA A 6 81.76 -42.98 36.59
CA ALA A 6 82.30 -44.35 36.55
C ALA A 6 81.08 -45.33 36.49
N GLY A 7 81.11 -46.60 36.06
CA GLY A 7 82.11 -47.65 36.22
C GLY A 7 81.80 -48.51 37.46
N ARG A 8 81.24 -49.73 37.28
CA ARG A 8 81.40 -50.99 38.07
C ARG A 8 80.28 -51.98 37.68
N SER A 9 80.56 -53.09 36.98
CA SER A 9 81.02 -54.42 37.50
C SER A 9 80.01 -54.99 38.50
N THR A 10 79.56 -56.25 38.50
CA THR A 10 80.01 -57.52 37.91
C THR A 10 78.98 -58.57 38.36
N ASP A 11 78.79 -59.59 37.53
CA ASP A 11 78.60 -60.99 37.92
C ASP A 11 77.35 -61.53 38.63
N ARG A 12 77.09 -62.77 38.20
CA ARG A 12 76.59 -63.94 38.95
C ARG A 12 75.09 -64.15 39.08
N SER A 13 74.62 -64.93 38.13
CA SER A 13 74.19 -66.32 38.35
C SER A 13 73.03 -66.59 39.30
N SER A 14 72.12 -67.39 38.74
CA SER A 14 71.47 -68.55 39.35
C SER A 14 70.03 -68.35 39.82
N ARG A 15 69.27 -69.41 39.49
CA ARG A 15 67.96 -69.80 39.99
C ARG A 15 66.76 -69.19 39.27
N ARG A 16 66.37 -69.93 38.23
CA ARG A 16 64.97 -70.37 38.07
C ARG A 16 64.45 -70.80 39.43
N ASP A 17 63.40 -70.14 39.90
CA ASP A 17 62.31 -70.81 40.59
C ASP A 17 61.00 -70.26 40.02
N LYS A 18 60.12 -71.19 39.70
CA LYS A 18 58.85 -70.99 39.02
C LYS A 18 57.82 -70.52 40.04
N ASP A 19 57.20 -69.37 39.79
CA ASP A 19 55.86 -69.08 40.31
C ASP A 19 54.82 -69.39 39.22
N PRO A 20 53.92 -70.37 39.41
CA PRO A 20 52.85 -70.66 38.47
C PRO A 20 51.61 -69.82 38.83
N ALA A 21 51.66 -68.51 38.63
CA ALA A 21 50.53 -67.63 38.94
C ALA A 21 50.34 -66.46 37.96
N LEU A 22 50.76 -66.61 36.71
CA LEU A 22 50.42 -65.66 35.63
C LEU A 22 49.65 -66.38 34.51
N LEU A 23 48.53 -66.97 34.91
CA LEU A 23 47.47 -67.39 34.00
C LEU A 23 46.54 -66.20 33.70
N HIS A 24 46.38 -65.94 32.41
CA HIS A 24 45.27 -65.22 31.78
C HIS A 24 45.11 -63.72 32.06
N LYS A 25 45.81 -62.89 31.27
CA LYS A 25 45.21 -61.67 30.70
C LYS A 25 45.63 -61.52 29.23
N SER A 26 45.21 -62.48 28.40
CA SER A 26 45.09 -62.25 26.97
C SER A 26 43.93 -61.27 26.74
N PRO A 27 44.10 -60.17 25.99
CA PRO A 27 43.03 -59.22 25.70
C PRO A 27 41.91 -59.81 24.82
N TYR A 28 42.02 -61.09 24.42
CA TYR A 28 41.09 -61.73 23.48
C TYR A 28 40.05 -62.67 24.13
N LEU A 29 39.87 -62.63 25.45
CA LEU A 29 39.03 -63.61 26.17
C LEU A 29 37.89 -63.02 27.01
N ASN A 30 37.30 -61.89 26.58
CA ASN A 30 35.96 -61.50 27.03
C ASN A 30 35.21 -60.69 25.95
N PRO A 31 34.25 -61.29 25.22
CA PRO A 31 33.56 -60.64 24.09
C PRO A 31 32.73 -59.43 24.50
N ILE A 32 32.30 -59.33 25.77
CA ILE A 32 31.50 -58.22 26.29
C ILE A 32 32.34 -56.93 26.43
N ASN A 33 33.62 -57.05 26.80
CA ASN A 33 34.50 -55.88 26.98
C ASN A 33 35.09 -55.36 25.66
N GLY A 34 35.33 -56.24 24.69
CA GLY A 34 35.80 -55.85 23.35
C GLY A 34 34.76 -55.06 22.56
N ILE A 35 33.49 -55.47 22.59
CA ILE A 35 32.39 -54.78 21.91
C ILE A 35 32.14 -53.39 22.54
N ALA A 36 32.24 -53.26 23.86
CA ALA A 36 32.10 -51.98 24.54
C ALA A 36 33.25 -51.00 24.22
N ALA A 37 34.48 -51.49 24.08
CA ALA A 37 35.63 -50.68 23.67
C ALA A 37 35.49 -50.18 22.23
N VAL A 38 35.13 -51.06 21.29
CA VAL A 38 34.91 -50.69 19.88
C VAL A 38 33.76 -49.69 19.75
N LYS A 39 32.65 -49.87 20.47
CA LYS A 39 31.53 -48.91 20.46
C LYS A 39 31.89 -47.55 21.07
N ARG A 40 32.80 -47.51 22.07
CA ARG A 40 33.31 -46.25 22.61
C ARG A 40 34.23 -45.54 21.61
N GLU A 41 35.13 -46.28 20.96
CA GLU A 41 35.99 -45.72 19.91
C GLU A 41 35.17 -45.22 18.70
N GLU A 42 34.16 -45.96 18.26
CA GLU A 42 33.23 -45.51 17.22
C GLU A 42 32.42 -44.27 17.65
N GLY A 43 32.00 -44.22 18.91
CA GLY A 43 31.32 -43.07 19.49
C GLY A 43 32.21 -41.83 19.58
N GLU A 44 33.50 -42.00 19.89
CA GLU A 44 34.49 -40.93 19.92
C GLU A 44 34.87 -40.45 18.52
N ARG A 45 35.00 -41.37 17.54
CA ARG A 45 35.20 -41.03 16.13
C ARG A 45 34.03 -40.23 15.57
N LYS A 46 32.79 -40.67 15.81
CA LYS A 46 31.58 -39.92 15.39
C LYS A 46 31.49 -38.55 16.06
N LYS A 47 31.87 -38.43 17.35
CA LYS A 47 31.95 -37.13 18.03
C LYS A 47 33.07 -36.24 17.47
N ALA A 48 34.20 -36.81 17.06
CA ALA A 48 35.31 -36.08 16.43
C ALA A 48 34.93 -35.59 15.02
N GLU A 49 34.27 -36.42 14.22
CA GLU A 49 33.73 -36.05 12.90
C GLU A 49 32.69 -34.92 13.03
N GLN A 50 31.75 -35.01 13.97
CA GLN A 50 30.79 -33.94 14.24
C GLN A 50 31.45 -32.63 14.71
N ARG A 51 32.54 -32.72 15.49
CA ARG A 51 33.34 -31.54 15.90
C ARG A 51 34.11 -30.93 14.72
N ALA A 52 34.55 -31.75 13.77
CA ALA A 52 35.21 -31.28 12.55
C ALA A 52 34.22 -30.61 11.57
N GLU A 53 32.96 -31.06 11.52
CA GLU A 53 31.91 -30.46 10.69
C GLU A 53 31.31 -29.17 11.27
N ALA A 54 31.30 -29.01 12.60
CA ALA A 54 30.76 -27.84 13.27
C ALA A 54 31.30 -26.48 12.75
N PRO A 55 32.61 -26.28 12.52
CA PRO A 55 33.13 -25.02 11.97
C PRO A 55 32.70 -24.78 10.51
N PHE A 56 32.58 -25.84 9.70
CA PHE A 56 32.10 -25.72 8.32
C PHE A 56 30.62 -25.28 8.29
N ARG A 57 29.78 -25.91 9.11
CA ARG A 57 28.36 -25.52 9.25
C ARG A 57 28.20 -24.08 9.72
N ARG A 58 29.02 -23.63 10.68
CA ARG A 58 29.00 -22.23 11.14
C ARG A 58 29.38 -21.24 10.03
N ARG A 59 30.44 -21.51 9.27
CA ARG A 59 30.84 -20.65 8.14
C ARG A 59 29.77 -20.61 7.05
N HIS A 60 29.16 -21.76 6.74
CA HIS A 60 28.10 -21.84 5.75
C HIS A 60 26.86 -21.03 6.16
N LEU A 61 26.41 -21.14 7.42
CA LEU A 61 25.31 -20.33 7.96
C LEU A 61 25.64 -18.83 7.98
N GLN A 62 26.88 -18.46 8.28
CA GLN A 62 27.32 -17.07 8.25
C GLN A 62 27.29 -16.48 6.83
N MET A 63 27.76 -17.25 5.85
CA MET A 63 27.69 -16.87 4.44
C MET A 63 26.24 -16.67 3.98
N LEU A 64 25.34 -17.61 4.30
CA LEU A 64 23.92 -17.49 3.96
C LEU A 64 23.28 -16.23 4.58
N ARG A 65 23.60 -15.93 5.84
CA ARG A 65 23.13 -14.69 6.49
C ARG A 65 23.67 -13.43 5.79
N SER A 66 24.95 -13.39 5.47
CA SER A 66 25.54 -12.23 4.76
C SER A 66 24.93 -12.02 3.37
N MET A 67 24.59 -13.10 2.65
CA MET A 67 23.90 -13.01 1.36
C MET A 67 22.47 -12.51 1.52
N GLN A 68 21.77 -12.98 2.55
CA GLN A 68 20.40 -12.56 2.83
C GLN A 68 20.34 -11.09 3.28
N GLU A 69 21.28 -10.63 4.11
CA GLU A 69 21.42 -9.23 4.49
C GLU A 69 21.81 -8.35 3.30
N GLY A 70 22.72 -8.80 2.44
CA GLY A 70 23.07 -8.11 1.20
C GLY A 70 21.89 -7.99 0.24
N SER A 71 21.06 -9.03 0.12
CA SER A 71 19.85 -9.00 -0.69
C SER A 71 18.80 -8.05 -0.12
N LYS A 72 18.62 -8.02 1.21
CA LYS A 72 17.69 -7.10 1.86
C LYS A 72 18.07 -5.65 1.63
N LYS A 73 19.35 -5.30 1.82
CA LYS A 73 19.84 -3.94 1.59
C LYS A 73 19.64 -3.48 0.14
N ARG A 74 19.92 -4.35 -0.84
CA ARG A 74 19.67 -4.03 -2.25
C ARG A 74 18.19 -3.78 -2.56
N LEU A 75 17.29 -4.57 -1.96
CA LEU A 75 15.86 -4.37 -2.13
C LEU A 75 15.38 -3.08 -1.46
N GLU A 76 15.90 -2.76 -0.27
CA GLU A 76 15.63 -1.50 0.43
C GLU A 76 16.12 -0.29 -0.38
N GLU A 77 17.35 -0.33 -0.90
CA GLU A 77 17.90 0.73 -1.78
C GLU A 77 17.10 0.88 -3.09
N GLU A 78 16.64 -0.24 -3.68
CA GLU A 78 15.81 -0.21 -4.89
C GLU A 78 14.41 0.36 -4.61
N GLU A 79 13.81 0.05 -3.47
CA GLU A 79 12.54 0.64 -3.04
C GLU A 79 12.68 2.14 -2.76
N GLU A 80 13.73 2.56 -2.06
CA GLU A 80 13.99 3.99 -1.81
C GLU A 80 14.19 4.76 -3.11
N ALA A 81 14.94 4.20 -4.07
CA ALA A 81 15.11 4.82 -5.38
C ALA A 81 13.79 4.90 -6.17
N LYS A 82 12.90 3.90 -6.04
CA LYS A 82 11.56 3.95 -6.66
C LYS A 82 10.69 5.02 -6.01
N ARG A 83 10.67 5.11 -4.68
CA ARG A 83 9.92 6.14 -3.95
C ARG A 83 10.38 7.56 -4.31
N ALA A 84 11.69 7.80 -4.38
CA ALA A 84 12.23 9.09 -4.80
C ALA A 84 11.76 9.50 -6.21
N ARG A 85 11.78 8.56 -7.17
CA ARG A 85 11.27 8.80 -8.54
C ARG A 85 9.78 9.06 -8.56
N GLU A 86 8.99 8.37 -7.74
CA GLU A 86 7.55 8.60 -7.63
C GLU A 86 7.23 9.98 -7.03
N GLU A 87 7.98 10.41 -6.02
CA GLU A 87 7.86 11.76 -5.45
C GLU A 87 8.18 12.85 -6.47
N GLU A 88 9.26 12.72 -7.23
CA GLU A 88 9.61 13.66 -8.31
C GLU A 88 8.53 13.71 -9.38
N ARG A 89 8.01 12.55 -9.78
CA ARG A 89 6.91 12.44 -10.74
C ARG A 89 5.63 13.09 -10.20
N SER A 90 5.34 12.95 -8.91
CA SER A 90 4.21 13.60 -8.25
C SER A 90 4.36 15.13 -8.25
N LYS A 91 5.55 15.64 -7.89
CA LYS A 91 5.87 17.08 -7.93
C LYS A 91 5.74 17.65 -9.35
N LEU A 92 6.21 16.92 -10.37
CA LEU A 92 6.07 17.33 -11.78
C LEU A 92 4.61 17.32 -12.24
N LYS A 93 3.84 16.28 -11.90
CA LYS A 93 2.40 16.24 -12.20
C LYS A 93 1.64 17.39 -11.54
N ALA A 94 1.99 17.75 -10.31
CA ALA A 94 1.40 18.88 -9.61
C ALA A 94 1.72 20.20 -10.31
N LYS A 95 2.99 20.43 -10.69
CA LYS A 95 3.40 21.65 -11.42
C LYS A 95 2.73 21.78 -12.78
N ILE A 96 2.80 20.73 -13.61
CA ILE A 96 2.16 20.71 -14.93
C ILE A 96 0.64 20.85 -14.80
N GLY A 97 0.03 20.24 -13.78
CA GLY A 97 -1.39 20.41 -13.47
C GLY A 97 -1.75 21.86 -13.17
N ILE A 98 -0.97 22.54 -12.33
CA ILE A 98 -1.16 23.95 -11.98
C ILE A 98 -0.96 24.85 -13.20
N GLU A 99 0.09 24.63 -13.99
CA GLU A 99 0.39 25.39 -15.21
C GLU A 99 -0.72 25.22 -16.26
N ASN A 100 -1.25 24.01 -16.42
CA ASN A 100 -2.38 23.74 -17.32
C ASN A 100 -3.68 24.41 -16.86
N VAL A 101 -3.95 24.43 -15.55
CA VAL A 101 -5.10 25.13 -14.98
C VAL A 101 -4.95 26.64 -15.15
N ALA A 102 -3.77 27.19 -14.85
CA ALA A 102 -3.48 28.60 -15.04
C ALA A 102 -3.64 29.01 -16.52
N SER A 103 -3.08 28.24 -17.44
CA SER A 103 -3.18 28.50 -18.89
C SER A 103 -4.63 28.52 -19.37
N ARG A 104 -5.45 27.55 -18.91
CA ARG A 104 -6.89 27.51 -19.22
C ARG A 104 -7.65 28.70 -18.64
N LEU A 105 -7.33 29.14 -17.42
CA LEU A 105 -7.94 30.31 -16.80
C LEU A 105 -7.60 31.59 -17.58
N TRP A 106 -6.35 31.76 -17.99
CA TRP A 106 -5.93 32.89 -18.80
C TRP A 106 -6.59 32.91 -20.18
N SER A 107 -6.69 31.76 -20.85
CA SER A 107 -7.44 31.65 -22.12
C SER A 107 -8.91 32.01 -21.95
N ALA A 108 -9.57 31.51 -20.89
CA ALA A 108 -10.97 31.85 -20.62
C ALA A 108 -11.18 33.35 -20.35
N VAL A 109 -10.25 33.99 -19.63
CA VAL A 109 -10.29 35.44 -19.39
C VAL A 109 -10.09 36.23 -20.69
N ALA A 110 -9.18 35.79 -21.56
CA ALA A 110 -8.96 36.41 -22.86
C ALA A 110 -10.20 36.29 -23.77
N GLU A 111 -10.82 35.10 -23.84
CA GLU A 111 -12.06 34.88 -24.58
C GLU A 111 -13.21 35.77 -24.06
N HIS A 112 -13.33 35.91 -22.73
CA HIS A 112 -14.32 36.80 -22.14
C HIS A 112 -14.07 38.27 -22.46
N ALA A 113 -12.81 38.71 -22.54
CA ALA A 113 -12.46 40.07 -22.94
C ALA A 113 -12.82 40.35 -24.41
N GLU A 114 -12.52 39.42 -25.31
CA GLU A 114 -12.91 39.52 -26.74
C GLU A 114 -14.43 39.52 -26.92
N ILE A 115 -15.15 38.70 -26.15
CA ILE A 115 -16.62 38.67 -26.16
C ILE A 115 -17.18 40.02 -25.68
N ARG A 116 -16.62 40.60 -24.60
CA ARG A 116 -17.04 41.91 -24.10
C ARG A 116 -16.84 43.00 -25.15
N GLU A 117 -15.66 43.06 -25.75
CA GLU A 117 -15.36 44.06 -26.78
C GLU A 117 -16.28 43.92 -28.00
N ARG A 118 -16.57 42.67 -28.42
CA ARG A 118 -17.52 42.40 -29.51
C ARG A 118 -18.95 42.84 -29.19
N VAL A 119 -19.38 42.66 -27.94
CA VAL A 119 -20.70 43.11 -27.47
C VAL A 119 -20.75 44.64 -27.43
N GLU A 120 -19.72 45.29 -26.92
CA GLU A 120 -19.62 46.75 -26.87
C GLU A 120 -19.67 47.38 -28.26
N ARG A 121 -18.91 46.82 -29.23
CA ARG A 121 -18.97 47.25 -30.64
C ARG A 121 -20.38 47.11 -31.23
N LYS A 122 -21.04 45.96 -31.04
CA LYS A 122 -22.42 45.74 -31.50
C LYS A 122 -23.42 46.68 -30.83
N MET A 123 -23.20 47.06 -29.57
CA MET A 123 -24.06 48.02 -28.87
C MET A 123 -23.81 49.46 -29.34
N ALA A 124 -22.57 49.81 -29.68
CA ALA A 124 -22.22 51.10 -30.26
C ALA A 124 -22.83 51.26 -31.67
N GLU A 125 -22.66 50.26 -32.55
CA GLU A 125 -23.26 50.23 -33.89
C GLU A 125 -24.79 50.37 -33.84
N LYS A 126 -25.45 49.66 -32.91
CA LYS A 126 -26.91 49.78 -32.71
C LYS A 126 -27.32 51.18 -32.24
N LYS A 127 -26.53 51.84 -31.40
CA LYS A 127 -26.81 53.20 -30.94
C LYS A 127 -26.69 54.22 -32.07
N GLU A 128 -25.69 54.08 -32.94
CA GLU A 128 -25.53 54.95 -34.11
C GLU A 128 -26.66 54.75 -35.11
N HIS A 129 -27.00 53.49 -35.42
CA HIS A 129 -28.09 53.17 -36.34
C HIS A 129 -29.49 53.55 -35.79
N HIS A 130 -29.65 53.67 -34.46
CA HIS A 130 -30.86 54.21 -33.86
C HIS A 130 -30.91 55.73 -33.95
N LYS A 131 -29.80 56.44 -33.70
CA LYS A 131 -29.73 57.89 -33.86
C LYS A 131 -30.03 58.32 -35.30
N GLU A 132 -29.50 57.61 -36.29
CA GLU A 132 -29.77 57.88 -37.72
C GLU A 132 -31.24 57.63 -38.11
N LYS A 133 -31.95 56.75 -37.38
CA LYS A 133 -33.39 56.54 -37.56
C LYS A 133 -34.24 57.57 -36.83
N ASP A 134 -33.79 58.06 -35.68
CA ASP A 134 -34.50 59.06 -34.89
C ASP A 134 -34.46 60.46 -35.55
N GLU A 135 -33.53 60.72 -36.48
CA GLU A 135 -33.52 61.93 -37.33
C GLU A 135 -34.58 61.93 -38.45
N LYS A 136 -35.23 60.79 -38.69
CA LYS A 136 -36.43 60.70 -39.54
C LYS A 136 -37.65 60.66 -38.64
N GLU A 137 -38.33 61.80 -38.49
CA GLU A 137 -39.60 61.86 -37.76
C GLU A 137 -40.59 60.87 -38.38
N MET A 138 -40.90 59.80 -37.66
CA MET A 138 -41.86 58.80 -38.11
C MET A 138 -43.25 59.43 -38.18
N THR A 139 -43.95 59.12 -39.26
CA THR A 139 -45.32 59.58 -39.44
C THR A 139 -46.25 58.99 -38.36
N PRO A 140 -47.40 59.61 -38.06
CA PRO A 140 -48.36 59.09 -37.07
C PRO A 140 -48.80 57.65 -37.35
N GLU A 141 -48.94 57.28 -38.63
CA GLU A 141 -49.31 55.94 -39.07
C GLU A 141 -48.19 54.91 -38.80
N GLU A 142 -46.93 55.26 -39.05
CA GLU A 142 -45.77 54.41 -38.74
C GLU A 142 -45.59 54.22 -37.22
N LEU A 143 -45.94 55.23 -36.41
CA LEU A 143 -45.93 55.13 -34.95
C LEU A 143 -47.01 54.18 -34.43
N GLU A 144 -48.22 54.20 -34.98
CA GLU A 144 -49.28 53.25 -34.62
C GLU A 144 -48.93 51.82 -35.05
N GLU A 145 -48.39 51.63 -36.25
CA GLU A 145 -47.97 50.31 -36.71
C GLU A 145 -46.83 49.75 -35.86
N ALA A 146 -45.86 50.60 -35.47
CA ALA A 146 -44.78 50.23 -34.56
C ALA A 146 -45.30 49.87 -33.16
N ARG A 147 -46.33 50.56 -32.64
CA ARG A 147 -46.97 50.20 -31.37
C ARG A 147 -47.65 48.84 -31.43
N ARG A 148 -48.43 48.57 -32.49
CA ARG A 148 -49.07 47.25 -32.68
C ARG A 148 -48.04 46.12 -32.79
N LYS A 149 -46.96 46.32 -33.55
CA LYS A 149 -45.85 45.34 -33.65
C LYS A 149 -45.15 45.11 -32.30
N LYS A 150 -44.98 46.15 -31.48
CA LYS A 150 -44.42 46.02 -30.13
C LYS A 150 -45.35 45.26 -29.19
N GLU A 151 -46.65 45.52 -29.25
CA GLU A 151 -47.66 44.79 -28.46
C GLU A 151 -47.75 43.32 -28.85
N GLU A 152 -47.73 43.02 -30.16
CA GLU A 152 -47.70 41.65 -30.68
C GLU A 152 -46.41 40.92 -30.27
N ALA A 153 -45.26 41.58 -30.39
CA ALA A 153 -43.98 41.03 -29.94
C ALA A 153 -43.96 40.80 -28.42
N ALA A 154 -44.53 41.72 -27.63
CA ALA A 154 -44.65 41.57 -26.19
C ALA A 154 -45.56 40.38 -25.81
N ALA A 155 -46.69 40.23 -26.49
CA ALA A 155 -47.60 39.09 -26.31
C ALA A 155 -46.92 37.76 -26.66
N ARG A 156 -46.19 37.71 -27.78
CA ARG A 156 -45.42 36.53 -28.20
C ARG A 156 -44.31 36.20 -27.20
N ASN A 157 -43.59 37.19 -26.71
CA ASN A 157 -42.54 37.01 -25.70
C ASN A 157 -43.13 36.50 -24.39
N LYS A 158 -44.28 37.05 -23.95
CA LYS A 158 -44.99 36.57 -22.76
C LYS A 158 -45.40 35.11 -22.89
N ALA A 159 -46.00 34.71 -24.02
CA ALA A 159 -46.38 33.32 -24.28
C ALA A 159 -45.17 32.37 -24.29
N MET A 160 -44.03 32.81 -24.84
CA MET A 160 -42.78 32.04 -24.81
C MET A 160 -42.23 31.89 -23.39
N LEU A 161 -42.27 32.96 -22.58
CA LEU A 161 -41.83 32.91 -21.19
C LEU A 161 -42.70 31.96 -20.35
N GLU A 162 -44.03 32.01 -20.52
CA GLU A 162 -44.96 31.10 -19.85
C GLU A 162 -44.70 29.64 -20.24
N ARG A 163 -44.47 29.37 -21.53
CA ARG A 163 -44.12 28.02 -21.99
C ARG A 163 -42.78 27.53 -21.42
N ASN A 164 -41.79 28.41 -21.34
CA ASN A 164 -40.50 28.08 -20.75
C ASN A 164 -40.62 27.82 -19.25
N GLN A 165 -41.42 28.62 -18.54
CA GLN A 165 -41.68 28.41 -17.12
C GLN A 165 -42.35 27.05 -16.88
N GLN A 166 -43.39 26.70 -17.65
CA GLN A 166 -44.03 25.38 -17.57
C GLN A 166 -43.05 24.23 -17.84
N TYR A 167 -42.12 24.41 -18.78
CA TYR A 167 -41.09 23.40 -19.06
C TYR A 167 -40.11 23.25 -17.89
N LEU A 168 -39.68 24.35 -17.28
CA LEU A 168 -38.82 24.34 -16.11
C LEU A 168 -39.50 23.70 -14.89
N GLU A 169 -40.78 23.96 -14.67
CA GLU A 169 -41.58 23.33 -13.61
C GLU A 169 -41.65 21.81 -13.82
N LYS A 170 -41.93 21.34 -15.05
CA LYS A 170 -41.90 19.90 -15.38
C LYS A 170 -40.53 19.27 -15.17
N LEU A 171 -39.45 19.98 -15.46
CA LEU A 171 -38.10 19.49 -15.19
C LEU A 171 -37.81 19.40 -13.68
N ALA A 172 -38.26 20.38 -12.90
CA ALA A 172 -38.13 20.36 -11.44
C ALA A 172 -38.92 19.20 -10.82
N GLU A 173 -40.14 18.94 -11.30
CA GLU A 173 -40.93 17.78 -10.87
C GLU A 173 -40.24 16.46 -11.20
N LYS A 174 -39.69 16.31 -12.40
CA LYS A 174 -38.90 15.12 -12.77
C LYS A 174 -37.70 14.91 -11.85
N ARG A 175 -36.93 15.96 -11.56
CA ARG A 175 -35.81 15.87 -10.61
C ARG A 175 -36.25 15.44 -9.22
N LYS A 176 -37.35 16.00 -8.71
CA LYS A 176 -37.91 15.56 -7.41
C LYS A 176 -38.30 14.08 -7.42
N GLN A 177 -38.83 13.56 -8.52
CA GLN A 177 -39.16 12.14 -8.65
C GLN A 177 -37.91 11.27 -8.71
N GLU A 178 -36.87 11.70 -9.45
CA GLU A 178 -35.58 11.03 -9.53
C GLU A 178 -34.90 10.98 -8.15
N ASP A 179 -34.85 12.11 -7.44
CA ASP A 179 -34.30 12.20 -6.07
C ASP A 179 -35.04 11.28 -5.10
N ALA A 180 -36.38 11.27 -5.15
CA ALA A 180 -37.19 10.37 -4.33
C ALA A 180 -36.91 8.90 -4.64
N SER A 181 -36.73 8.55 -5.91
CA SER A 181 -36.39 7.18 -6.33
C SER A 181 -34.98 6.77 -5.86
N TYR A 182 -34.03 7.70 -5.90
CA TYR A 182 -32.66 7.49 -5.43
C TYR A 182 -32.62 7.30 -3.90
N ASP A 183 -33.35 8.13 -3.15
CA ASP A 183 -33.48 7.99 -1.70
C ASP A 183 -34.14 6.66 -1.32
N GLU A 184 -35.13 6.18 -2.07
CA GLU A 184 -35.74 4.89 -1.82
C GLU A 184 -34.77 3.73 -2.08
N GLN A 185 -33.96 3.79 -3.14
CA GLN A 185 -32.89 2.84 -3.41
C GLN A 185 -31.84 2.85 -2.31
N ARG A 186 -31.39 4.03 -1.87
CA ARG A 186 -30.44 4.19 -0.77
C ARG A 186 -30.96 3.56 0.52
N ARG A 187 -32.24 3.75 0.87
CA ARG A 187 -32.87 3.10 2.03
C ARG A 187 -32.90 1.57 1.90
N LYS A 188 -33.16 1.03 0.70
CA LYS A 188 -33.13 -0.42 0.44
C LYS A 188 -31.72 -0.98 0.59
N GLU A 189 -30.72 -0.30 0.05
CA GLU A 189 -29.31 -0.69 0.20
C GLU A 189 -28.87 -0.63 1.67
N GLU A 190 -29.24 0.41 2.40
CA GLU A 190 -28.91 0.55 3.82
C GLU A 190 -29.53 -0.57 4.67
N LYS A 191 -30.78 -0.94 4.40
CA LYS A 191 -31.43 -2.12 5.03
C LYS A 191 -30.66 -3.41 4.73
N MET A 192 -30.21 -3.61 3.50
CA MET A 192 -29.41 -4.79 3.13
C MET A 192 -28.05 -4.78 3.82
N ARG A 193 -27.36 -3.63 3.86
CA ARG A 193 -26.10 -3.46 4.58
C ARG A 193 -26.26 -3.71 6.07
N SER A 194 -27.35 -3.23 6.69
CA SER A 194 -27.64 -3.49 8.11
C SER A 194 -27.82 -4.98 8.39
N LYS A 195 -28.63 -5.67 7.57
CA LYS A 195 -28.81 -7.13 7.69
C LYS A 195 -27.51 -7.91 7.51
N LEU A 196 -26.63 -7.45 6.60
CA LEU A 196 -25.32 -8.08 6.42
C LEU A 196 -24.42 -7.85 7.64
N ARG A 197 -24.42 -6.64 8.21
CA ARG A 197 -23.69 -6.34 9.45
C ARG A 197 -24.18 -7.18 10.62
N GLU A 198 -25.49 -7.30 10.81
CA GLU A 198 -26.08 -8.16 11.84
C GLU A 198 -25.68 -9.62 11.66
N LYS A 199 -25.75 -10.16 10.44
CA LYS A 199 -25.29 -11.54 10.15
C LYS A 199 -23.81 -11.75 10.42
N ILE A 200 -22.97 -10.77 10.09
CA ILE A 200 -21.52 -10.83 10.39
C ILE A 200 -21.32 -10.84 11.91
N LEU A 201 -22.02 -9.98 12.65
CA LEU A 201 -21.94 -9.95 14.12
C LEU A 201 -22.41 -11.28 14.72
N GLU A 202 -23.53 -11.84 14.24
CA GLU A 202 -24.02 -13.15 14.70
C GLU A 202 -23.03 -14.27 14.40
N GLN A 203 -22.36 -14.25 13.24
CA GLN A 203 -21.30 -15.21 12.92
C GLN A 203 -20.05 -15.03 13.80
N VAL A 204 -19.65 -13.78 14.06
CA VAL A 204 -18.54 -13.48 14.97
C VAL A 204 -18.86 -13.92 16.39
N GLU A 205 -20.09 -13.72 16.86
CA GLU A 205 -20.54 -14.18 18.19
C GLU A 205 -20.59 -15.70 18.28
N LYS A 206 -21.04 -16.41 17.23
CA LYS A 206 -20.99 -17.87 17.17
C LYS A 206 -19.56 -18.40 17.17
N HIS A 207 -18.68 -17.83 16.36
CA HIS A 207 -17.25 -18.17 16.39
C HIS A 207 -16.61 -17.86 17.75
N ARG A 208 -17.02 -16.78 18.42
CA ARG A 208 -16.54 -16.43 19.77
C ARG A 208 -17.07 -17.39 20.85
N ALA A 209 -18.28 -17.94 20.67
CA ALA A 209 -18.89 -18.89 21.58
C ALA A 209 -18.37 -20.34 21.38
N GLU A 210 -17.96 -20.68 20.16
CA GLU A 210 -17.41 -22.01 19.79
C GLU A 210 -15.90 -22.12 20.04
N ASP A 211 -15.22 -21.03 20.42
CA ASP A 211 -13.79 -20.98 20.68
C ASP A 211 -13.49 -20.80 22.19
N PRO A 212 -13.48 -21.86 23.01
CA PRO A 212 -13.17 -21.77 24.44
C PRO A 212 -11.69 -21.39 24.71
N ALA A 213 -10.86 -21.21 23.67
CA ALA A 213 -9.44 -20.90 23.79
C ALA A 213 -9.11 -19.39 23.74
N GLN A 214 -10.06 -18.50 23.42
CA GLN A 214 -9.77 -17.06 23.26
C GLN A 214 -10.50 -16.10 24.22
N ALA A 215 -11.24 -16.60 25.21
CA ALA A 215 -11.82 -15.74 26.26
C ALA A 215 -10.80 -15.21 27.30
N GLY A 216 -9.50 -15.56 27.18
CA GLY A 216 -8.44 -15.17 28.11
C GLY A 216 -7.41 -14.16 27.59
N ALA A 217 -7.46 -13.73 26.32
CA ALA A 217 -6.52 -12.74 25.79
C ALA A 217 -7.20 -11.36 25.74
N ALA A 218 -7.29 -10.71 26.90
CA ALA A 218 -7.48 -9.27 26.94
C ALA A 218 -6.36 -8.58 26.13
N PRO A 219 -6.65 -7.51 25.37
CA PRO A 219 -5.62 -6.71 24.71
C PRO A 219 -4.86 -5.93 25.80
N GLY A 220 -3.88 -6.61 26.41
CA GLY A 220 -2.94 -6.02 27.33
C GLY A 220 -1.97 -5.14 26.58
N GLY A 221 -2.08 -3.84 26.81
CA GLY A 221 -0.94 -2.94 26.79
C GLY A 221 -0.85 -2.03 25.57
N LEU A 222 -1.50 -0.87 25.67
CA LEU A 222 -1.02 0.37 25.05
C LEU A 222 -1.50 1.59 25.88
N ASP A 223 -1.23 1.56 27.18
CA ASP A 223 -1.17 2.78 28.01
C ASP A 223 0.29 3.04 28.35
N LYS A 224 0.97 3.77 27.47
CA LYS A 224 2.17 4.54 27.83
C LYS A 224 1.80 6.01 27.76
N PRO A 225 1.84 6.76 28.87
CA PRO A 225 1.68 8.20 28.81
C PRO A 225 2.93 8.84 28.20
N LEU A 226 2.71 9.86 27.36
CA LEU A 226 3.70 10.87 26.97
C LEU A 226 3.89 11.88 28.10
#